data_AF-A0ABD3W902-F1
#
_entry.id   AF-A0ABD3W902-F1
#
_cell.length_a   1.000
_cell.length_b   1.000
_cell.length_c   1.000
_cell.angle_alpha   90.00
_cell.angle_beta   90.00
_cell.angle_gamma   90.00
#
_symmetry.space_group_name_H-M   'P 1'
#
loop_
_entity.id
_entity.type
_entity.pdbx_description
1 polymer ?
#
loop_
_entity_poly.entity_id
_entity_poly.type
_entity_poly.pdbx_seq_one_letter_code
_entity_poly.pdbx_strand_id
1 'polypeptide(L)'
;MRLLLVGHSIVARLASDNSLLQVCRAPPGLVLQYRGIPGACVSRFFREGLQVPLPYIIFMRIGENEVGREDPSQIVSHIINLCRMYSGMGIEYILVYVEQYNRTVRIINSELSRIDEVLPGVHFARAIGFHRRYLHVDGVHSSVQGRRCFFFTECVNIHL
;
A
#
# COMPACT_ATOMS: atom_id res chain seq x y z
N MET A 1 10.30 16.47 2.58
CA MET A 1 10.11 15.02 2.76
C MET A 1 9.90 14.34 1.41
N ARG A 2 10.42 13.13 1.20
CA ARG A 2 10.22 12.36 -0.05
C ARG A 2 9.52 11.05 0.29
N LEU A 3 8.39 10.78 -0.36
CA LEU A 3 7.59 9.57 -0.14
C LEU A 3 7.55 8.75 -1.43
N LEU A 4 7.94 7.49 -1.35
CA LEU A 4 7.87 6.54 -2.45
C LEU A 4 6.66 5.63 -2.23
N LEU A 5 5.66 5.79 -3.09
CA LEU A 5 4.44 4.99 -3.08
C LEU A 5 4.67 3.74 -3.95
N VAL A 6 4.62 2.57 -3.33
CA VAL A 6 4.86 1.25 -3.94
C VAL A 6 3.58 0.45 -3.86
N GLY A 7 3.18 -0.20 -4.95
CA GLY A 7 2.01 -1.08 -4.90
C GLY A 7 1.51 -1.53 -6.24
N HIS A 8 0.32 -2.12 -6.28
CA HIS A 8 -0.27 -2.61 -7.52
C HIS A 8 -1.05 -1.53 -8.27
N SER A 9 -2.07 -1.91 -9.05
CA SER A 9 -2.93 -1.07 -9.89
C SER A 9 -3.53 0.16 -9.19
N ILE A 10 -3.66 0.14 -7.86
CA ILE A 10 -4.18 1.30 -7.10
C ILE A 10 -3.12 2.39 -6.92
N VAL A 11 -1.86 2.00 -6.74
CA VAL A 11 -0.72 2.92 -6.65
C VAL A 11 -0.19 3.27 -8.05
N ALA A 12 -0.31 2.35 -9.01
CA ALA A 12 0.19 2.53 -10.37
C ALA A 12 -0.49 3.70 -11.09
N ARG A 13 0.32 4.40 -11.90
CA ARG A 13 -0.19 5.37 -12.87
C ARG A 13 -0.84 4.59 -14.02
N LEU A 14 -2.13 4.26 -13.88
CA LEU A 14 -2.91 3.75 -15.00
C LEU A 14 -3.14 4.87 -16.02
N ALA A 15 -3.22 4.48 -17.31
CA ALA A 15 -3.42 5.41 -18.43
C ALA A 15 -4.80 6.09 -18.44
N SER A 16 -5.75 5.58 -17.66
CA SER A 16 -7.02 6.27 -17.39
C SER A 16 -6.84 7.28 -16.26
N ASP A 17 -7.56 8.40 -16.34
CA ASP A 17 -7.48 9.58 -15.45
C ASP A 17 -7.90 9.36 -13.98
N ASN A 18 -7.59 8.19 -13.42
CA ASN A 18 -8.12 7.70 -12.15
C ASN A 18 -7.02 7.20 -11.20
N SER A 19 -5.73 7.49 -11.45
CA SER A 19 -4.65 7.09 -10.54
C SER A 19 -4.60 7.98 -9.29
N LEU A 20 -4.12 7.45 -8.16
CA LEU A 20 -3.89 8.22 -6.92
C LEU A 20 -3.12 9.53 -7.22
N LEU A 21 -2.14 9.43 -8.12
CA LEU A 21 -1.36 10.51 -8.71
C LEU A 21 -2.13 11.75 -9.15
N GLN A 22 -3.29 11.58 -9.79
CA GLN A 22 -4.04 12.73 -10.32
C GLN A 22 -4.97 13.36 -9.28
N VAL A 23 -5.30 12.59 -8.25
CA VAL A 23 -6.25 13.00 -7.22
C VAL A 23 -5.54 13.72 -6.07
N CYS A 24 -4.28 13.38 -5.85
CA CYS A 24 -3.50 13.76 -4.69
C CYS A 24 -2.49 14.83 -5.08
N ARG A 25 -2.79 16.10 -4.78
CA ARG A 25 -1.73 17.11 -4.80
C ARG A 25 -0.87 16.90 -3.56
N ALA A 26 0.42 16.70 -3.77
CA ALA A 26 1.37 16.65 -2.65
C ALA A 26 1.30 17.99 -1.88
N PRO A 27 1.19 17.97 -0.55
CA PRO A 27 1.34 19.17 0.26
C PRO A 27 2.68 19.88 -0.03
N PRO A 28 2.78 21.20 0.18
CA PRO A 28 4.06 21.91 0.09
C PRO A 28 5.14 21.22 0.93
N GLY A 29 6.31 20.97 0.33
CA GLY A 29 7.43 20.29 0.99
C GLY A 29 7.40 18.76 0.95
N LEU A 30 6.35 18.14 0.39
CA LEU A 30 6.29 16.70 0.12
C LEU A 30 6.54 16.40 -1.36
N VAL A 31 7.52 15.56 -1.65
CA VAL A 31 7.77 15.01 -2.99
C VAL A 31 7.25 13.58 -3.05
N LEU A 32 6.26 13.34 -3.90
CA LEU A 32 5.70 12.00 -4.11
C LEU A 32 6.35 11.36 -5.35
N GLN A 33 6.84 10.14 -5.20
CA GLN A 33 7.26 9.29 -6.31
C GLN A 33 6.44 8.01 -6.30
N TYR A 34 6.08 7.51 -7.48
CA TYR A 34 5.19 6.37 -7.62
C TYR A 34 5.92 5.24 -8.34
N ARG A 35 5.86 4.05 -7.76
CA ARG A 35 6.40 2.79 -8.28
C ARG A 35 5.34 1.72 -8.19
N GLY A 36 4.20 2.00 -8.82
CA GLY A 36 3.12 1.04 -8.90
C GLY A 36 3.21 0.16 -10.14
N ILE A 37 2.97 -1.14 -10.00
CA ILE A 37 2.99 -2.13 -11.07
C ILE A 37 1.61 -2.79 -11.17
N PRO A 38 0.82 -2.54 -12.23
CA PRO A 38 -0.52 -3.11 -12.34
C PRO A 38 -0.52 -4.63 -12.25
N GLY A 39 -1.44 -5.18 -11.44
CA GLY A 39 -1.58 -6.61 -11.21
C GLY A 39 -0.42 -7.29 -10.46
N ALA A 40 0.51 -6.52 -9.89
CA ALA A 40 1.64 -7.11 -9.17
C ALA A 40 1.24 -7.76 -7.84
N CYS A 41 1.67 -8.99 -7.66
CA CYS A 41 1.79 -9.66 -6.37
C CYS A 41 3.07 -9.17 -5.65
N VAL A 42 3.12 -9.29 -4.32
CA VAL A 42 4.27 -9.14 -3.42
C VAL A 42 5.52 -9.81 -4.00
N SER A 43 5.41 -11.06 -4.49
CA SER A 43 6.51 -11.82 -5.10
C SER A 43 7.12 -11.16 -6.34
N ARG A 44 6.36 -10.31 -7.04
CA ARG A 44 6.87 -9.53 -8.17
C ARG A 44 7.80 -8.41 -7.72
N PHE A 45 7.51 -7.76 -6.59
CA PHE A 45 8.36 -6.70 -6.02
C PHE A 45 9.71 -7.24 -5.53
N PHE A 46 9.76 -8.49 -5.05
CA PHE A 46 11.02 -9.17 -4.75
C PHE A 46 11.88 -9.37 -6.00
N ARG A 47 11.27 -9.89 -7.08
CA ARG A 47 12.00 -10.23 -8.31
C ARG A 47 12.52 -9.01 -9.05
N GLU A 48 11.73 -7.94 -9.10
CA GLU A 48 12.10 -6.73 -9.82
C GLU A 48 13.13 -5.87 -9.06
N GLY A 49 13.28 -6.08 -7.74
CA GLY A 49 14.26 -5.36 -6.91
C GLY A 49 13.99 -3.86 -6.91
N LEU A 50 13.08 -3.39 -6.05
CA LEU A 50 12.79 -1.96 -5.97
C LEU A 50 14.03 -1.20 -5.50
N GLN A 51 14.60 -0.40 -6.40
CA GLN A 51 15.65 0.54 -6.01
C GLN A 51 15.01 1.76 -5.36
N VAL A 52 15.35 1.95 -4.08
CA VAL A 52 14.85 3.05 -3.26
C VAL A 52 15.98 4.05 -3.06
N PRO A 53 15.94 5.21 -3.73
CA PRO A 53 16.90 6.27 -3.41
C PRO A 53 16.67 6.74 -1.98
N LEU A 54 17.72 6.92 -1.19
CA LEU A 54 17.63 7.63 0.09
C LEU A 54 17.53 9.14 -0.16
N PRO A 55 16.93 9.94 0.75
CA PRO A 55 16.17 9.57 1.95
C PRO A 55 14.66 9.57 1.67
N TYR A 56 14.12 8.45 1.19
CA TYR A 56 12.68 8.31 1.00
C TYR A 56 12.06 7.54 2.14
N ILE A 57 10.88 7.96 2.58
CA ILE A 57 9.94 7.10 3.31
C ILE A 57 9.20 6.28 2.27
N ILE A 58 8.93 5.01 2.54
CA ILE A 58 8.17 4.17 1.62
C ILE A 58 6.78 3.94 2.17
N PHE A 59 5.80 4.17 1.31
CA PHE A 59 4.44 3.77 1.55
C PHE A 59 4.13 2.57 0.66
N MET A 60 3.77 1.44 1.23
CA MET A 60 3.63 0.18 0.51
C MET A 60 2.21 -0.37 0.63
N ARG A 61 1.56 -0.60 -0.52
CA ARG A 61 0.25 -1.22 -0.63
C ARG A 61 0.30 -2.42 -1.59
N ILE A 62 0.35 -3.62 -1.03
CA ILE A 62 0.63 -4.87 -1.73
C ILE A 62 -0.15 -6.02 -1.11
N GLY A 63 -0.26 -7.14 -1.82
CA GLY A 63 -0.83 -8.38 -1.30
C GLY A 63 -2.30 -8.60 -1.65
N GLU A 64 -2.99 -7.61 -2.25
CA GLU A 64 -4.39 -7.80 -2.66
C GLU A 64 -4.57 -8.72 -3.87
N ASN A 65 -3.54 -8.91 -4.70
CA ASN A 65 -3.62 -9.78 -5.88
C ASN A 65 -3.43 -11.27 -5.53
N GLU A 66 -2.97 -11.57 -4.33
CA GLU A 66 -2.80 -12.91 -3.77
C GLU A 66 -4.04 -13.39 -3.00
N VAL A 67 -4.92 -12.46 -2.63
CA VAL A 67 -6.17 -12.79 -1.93
C VAL A 67 -7.01 -13.73 -2.79
N GLY A 68 -7.33 -14.90 -2.24
CA GLY A 68 -8.07 -15.96 -2.95
C GLY A 68 -7.20 -16.86 -3.81
N ARG A 69 -5.88 -16.64 -3.85
CA ARG A 69 -4.89 -17.50 -4.52
C ARG A 69 -3.90 -18.15 -3.57
N GLU A 70 -3.55 -17.46 -2.48
CA GLU A 70 -2.60 -17.91 -1.47
C GLU A 70 -3.24 -17.93 -0.07
N ASP A 71 -2.63 -18.68 0.84
CA ASP A 71 -3.02 -18.70 2.25
C ASP A 71 -2.71 -17.35 2.92
N PRO A 72 -3.59 -16.83 3.82
CA PRO A 72 -3.34 -15.55 4.51
C PRO A 72 -1.96 -15.47 5.18
N SER A 73 -1.52 -16.54 5.84
CA SER A 73 -0.23 -16.58 6.55
C SER A 73 0.96 -16.53 5.60
N GLN A 74 0.81 -17.11 4.40
CA GLN A 74 1.81 -17.04 3.35
C GLN A 74 1.93 -15.60 2.81
N ILE A 75 0.80 -14.93 2.57
CA ILE A 75 0.79 -13.53 2.13
C ILE A 75 1.46 -12.63 3.17
N VAL A 76 1.12 -12.79 4.46
CA VAL A 76 1.75 -12.05 5.56
C VAL A 76 3.26 -12.30 5.58
N SER A 77 3.69 -13.55 5.46
CA SER A 77 5.11 -13.91 5.43
C SER A 77 5.86 -13.25 4.27
N HIS A 78 5.27 -13.23 3.07
CA HIS A 78 5.83 -12.54 1.92
C HIS A 78 5.98 -11.03 2.18
N ILE A 79 4.95 -10.40 2.76
CA ILE A 79 4.97 -8.97 3.09
C ILE A 79 6.04 -8.65 4.13
N ILE A 80 6.12 -9.41 5.23
CA ILE A 80 7.13 -9.23 6.28
C ILE A 80 8.55 -9.38 5.71
N ASN A 81 8.78 -10.39 4.87
CA ASN A 81 10.08 -10.59 4.24
C ASN A 81 10.46 -9.40 3.33
N LEU A 82 9.49 -8.80 2.65
CA LEU A 82 9.73 -7.66 1.79
C LEU A 82 10.08 -6.43 2.64
N CYS A 83 9.30 -6.17 3.70
CA CYS A 83 9.59 -5.12 4.68
C CYS A 83 10.97 -5.29 5.32
N ARG A 84 11.39 -6.52 5.64
CA ARG A 84 12.70 -6.80 6.25
C ARG A 84 13.86 -6.45 5.32
N MET A 85 13.78 -6.79 4.04
CA MET A 85 14.82 -6.41 3.05
C MET A 85 15.07 -4.91 3.02
N TYR A 86 13.99 -4.17 3.21
CA TYR A 86 13.87 -2.74 3.04
C TYR A 86 14.21 -1.95 4.32
N SER A 87 13.82 -2.46 5.49
CA SER A 87 14.21 -1.96 6.81
C SER A 87 15.73 -2.10 7.01
N GLY A 88 16.34 -3.17 6.50
CA GLY A 88 17.80 -3.36 6.50
C GLY A 88 18.60 -2.27 5.75
N MET A 89 17.92 -1.42 4.97
CA MET A 89 18.52 -0.29 4.25
C MET A 89 18.35 1.06 4.99
N GLY A 90 17.84 1.06 6.24
CA GLY A 90 17.66 2.26 7.06
C GLY A 90 16.49 3.14 6.63
N ILE A 91 15.50 2.56 5.96
CA ILE A 91 14.34 3.27 5.44
C ILE A 91 13.15 3.02 6.37
N GLU A 92 12.35 4.07 6.60
CA GLU A 92 11.08 3.96 7.33
C GLU A 92 9.94 3.62 6.36
N TYR A 93 9.04 2.72 6.79
CA TYR A 93 7.96 2.22 5.93
C TYR A 93 6.59 2.40 6.59
N ILE A 94 5.60 2.75 5.78
CA ILE A 94 4.18 2.69 6.12
C ILE A 94 3.56 1.60 5.26
N LEU A 95 3.21 0.48 5.89
CA LEU A 95 2.48 -0.60 5.25
C LEU A 95 0.98 -0.29 5.33
N VAL A 96 0.33 -0.21 4.18
CA VAL A 96 -1.10 0.01 4.08
C VAL A 96 -1.76 -1.16 3.39
N TYR A 97 -2.70 -1.75 4.11
CA TYR A 97 -3.51 -2.83 3.57
C TYR A 97 -4.99 -2.49 3.72
N VAL A 98 -5.75 -2.75 2.65
CA VAL A 98 -7.10 -2.20 2.51
C VAL A 98 -8.14 -3.20 2.87
N GLU A 99 -9.04 -2.76 3.74
CA GLU A 99 -10.23 -3.49 4.12
C GLU A 99 -11.12 -3.76 2.90
N GLN A 100 -11.11 -5.01 2.46
CA GLN A 100 -12.19 -5.59 1.68
C GLN A 100 -13.10 -6.34 2.66
N TYR A 101 -14.36 -6.55 2.28
CA TYR A 101 -15.33 -7.39 3.01
C TYR A 101 -14.96 -8.89 3.02
N ASN A 102 -13.67 -9.22 2.90
CA ASN A 102 -13.12 -10.54 2.76
C ASN A 102 -12.45 -10.98 4.07
N ARG A 103 -12.80 -12.18 4.55
CA ARG A 103 -12.23 -12.78 5.77
C ARG A 103 -10.70 -12.89 5.70
N THR A 104 -10.13 -13.24 4.54
CA THR A 104 -8.68 -13.34 4.32
C THR A 104 -7.97 -12.02 4.60
N VAL A 105 -8.52 -10.92 4.09
CA VAL A 105 -7.97 -9.57 4.28
C VAL A 105 -8.00 -9.17 5.75
N ARG A 106 -9.04 -9.54 6.51
CA ARG A 106 -9.10 -9.26 7.96
C ARG A 106 -8.02 -10.02 8.73
N ILE A 107 -7.74 -11.26 8.36
CA ILE A 107 -6.67 -12.06 8.97
C ILE A 107 -5.32 -11.38 8.69
N ILE A 108 -5.03 -11.07 7.43
CA ILE A 108 -3.80 -10.37 7.02
C ILE A 108 -3.63 -9.05 7.81
N ASN A 109 -4.69 -8.24 7.88
CA ASN A 109 -4.68 -6.98 8.65
C ASN A 109 -4.45 -7.18 10.15
N SER A 110 -4.96 -8.26 10.73
CA SER A 110 -4.79 -8.55 12.16
C SER A 110 -3.38 -9.02 12.48
N GLU A 111 -2.73 -9.72 11.56
CA GLU A 111 -1.34 -10.16 11.74
C GLU A 111 -0.37 -9.01 11.51
N LEU A 112 -0.60 -8.20 10.47
CA LEU A 112 0.27 -7.06 10.15
C LEU A 112 0.13 -5.88 11.11
N SER A 113 -0.93 -5.81 11.93
CA SER A 113 -1.10 -4.71 12.89
C SER A 113 -0.09 -4.70 14.03
N ARG A 114 0.72 -5.75 14.15
CA ARG A 114 1.81 -5.88 15.13
C ARG A 114 3.17 -5.97 14.45
N ILE A 115 3.28 -5.55 13.19
CA ILE A 115 4.52 -5.68 12.42
C ILE A 115 5.65 -4.80 12.99
N ASP A 116 5.32 -3.70 13.64
CA ASP A 116 6.26 -2.81 14.34
C ASP A 116 6.96 -3.50 15.52
N GLU A 117 6.28 -4.44 16.19
CA GLU A 117 6.88 -5.30 17.22
C GLU A 117 7.93 -6.26 16.63
N VAL A 118 7.80 -6.62 15.35
CA VAL A 118 8.67 -7.57 14.65
C VAL A 118 9.80 -6.87 13.89
N LEU A 119 9.51 -5.70 13.32
CA LEU A 119 10.40 -4.91 12.46
C LEU A 119 10.37 -3.44 12.89
N PRO A 120 11.30 -3.01 13.77
CA PRO A 120 11.42 -1.61 14.14
C PRO A 120 11.56 -0.70 12.91
N GLY A 121 10.82 0.41 12.91
CA GLY A 121 10.78 1.37 11.78
C GLY A 121 9.79 1.00 10.66
N VAL A 122 9.03 -0.10 10.83
CA VAL A 122 7.89 -0.43 9.97
C VAL A 122 6.61 -0.14 10.71
N HIS A 123 5.83 0.80 10.19
CA HIS A 123 4.53 1.17 10.74
C HIS A 123 3.41 0.54 9.93
N PHE A 124 2.41 -0.01 10.61
CA PHE A 124 1.18 -0.47 9.95
C PHE A 124 0.10 0.60 10.05
N ALA A 125 -0.43 1.01 8.89
CA ALA A 125 -1.61 1.83 8.82
C ALA A 125 -2.74 1.05 8.15
N ARG A 126 -3.82 0.81 8.89
CA ARG A 126 -5.02 0.18 8.32
C ARG A 126 -5.74 1.19 7.44
N ALA A 127 -5.97 0.84 6.17
CA ALA A 127 -6.92 1.61 5.39
C ALA A 127 -8.34 1.23 5.80
N ILE A 128 -9.07 2.20 6.33
CA ILE A 128 -10.50 2.04 6.63
C ILE A 128 -11.24 1.83 5.30
N GLY A 129 -11.98 0.73 5.21
CA GLY A 129 -12.70 0.34 3.99
C GLY A 129 -13.69 1.43 3.57
N PHE A 130 -13.75 1.70 2.26
CA PHE A 130 -14.77 2.60 1.75
C PHE A 130 -16.14 1.96 1.87
N HIS A 131 -17.14 2.81 2.13
CA HIS A 131 -18.51 2.50 1.78
C HIS A 131 -18.57 1.95 0.34
N ARG A 132 -19.29 0.84 0.14
CA ARG A 132 -19.55 0.20 -1.17
C ARG A 132 -19.86 1.19 -2.30
N ARG A 133 -20.47 2.35 -1.98
CA ARG A 133 -20.80 3.44 -2.92
C ARG A 133 -19.59 4.01 -3.70
N TYR A 134 -18.37 3.75 -3.24
CA TYR A 134 -17.16 4.30 -3.83
C TYR A 134 -16.34 3.28 -4.63
N LEU A 135 -16.74 2.01 -4.64
CA LEU A 135 -16.14 0.98 -5.49
C LEU A 135 -16.72 1.08 -6.92
N HIS A 136 -15.87 0.86 -7.91
CA HIS A 136 -16.30 0.62 -9.29
C HIS A 136 -17.00 -0.74 -9.41
N VAL A 137 -17.59 -0.98 -10.58
CA VAL A 137 -18.37 -2.18 -10.93
C VAL A 137 -17.59 -3.49 -10.71
N ASP A 138 -16.24 -3.46 -10.77
CA ASP A 138 -15.39 -4.63 -10.55
C ASP A 138 -15.15 -4.98 -9.07
N GLY A 139 -15.68 -4.20 -8.13
CA GLY A 139 -15.62 -4.46 -6.69
C GLY A 139 -14.23 -4.29 -6.05
N VAL A 140 -13.20 -3.93 -6.82
CA VAL A 140 -11.81 -3.83 -6.35
C VAL A 140 -11.23 -2.44 -6.59
N HIS A 141 -11.49 -1.83 -7.75
CA HIS A 141 -11.01 -0.48 -8.02
C HIS A 141 -11.98 0.55 -7.43
N SER A 142 -11.47 1.58 -6.78
CA SER A 142 -12.29 2.69 -6.31
C SER A 142 -12.48 3.74 -7.40
N SER A 143 -13.69 4.34 -7.42
CA SER A 143 -14.03 5.54 -8.17
C SER A 143 -13.09 6.71 -7.84
N VAL A 144 -13.03 7.73 -8.71
CA VAL A 144 -12.27 8.96 -8.44
C VAL A 144 -12.63 9.57 -7.09
N GLN A 145 -13.92 9.61 -6.74
CA GLN A 145 -14.39 10.11 -5.46
C GLN A 145 -13.96 9.20 -4.30
N GLY A 146 -14.01 7.87 -4.49
CA GLY A 146 -13.46 6.91 -3.56
C GLY A 146 -11.97 7.08 -3.30
N ARG A 147 -11.18 7.36 -4.34
CA ARG A 147 -9.74 7.63 -4.23
C ARG A 147 -9.44 8.98 -3.56
N ARG A 148 -10.27 10.01 -3.78
CA ARG A 148 -10.20 11.29 -3.05
C ARG A 148 -10.38 11.08 -1.55
N CYS A 149 -11.40 10.33 -1.18
CA CYS A 149 -11.61 9.97 0.22
C CYS A 149 -10.45 9.11 0.74
N PHE A 150 -9.96 8.14 -0.03
CA PHE A 150 -8.85 7.26 0.37
C PHE A 150 -7.59 8.00 0.74
N PHE A 151 -7.08 8.85 -0.14
CA PHE A 151 -5.88 9.59 0.16
C PHE A 151 -6.08 10.60 1.29
N PHE A 152 -7.26 11.20 1.42
CA PHE A 152 -7.50 12.13 2.52
C PHE A 152 -7.50 11.41 3.87
N THR A 153 -8.21 10.28 4.01
CA THR A 153 -8.23 9.53 5.27
C THR A 153 -6.86 8.93 5.60
N GLU A 154 -6.06 8.54 4.61
CA GLU A 154 -4.73 7.99 4.86
C GLU A 154 -3.68 9.08 5.09
N CYS A 155 -3.68 10.19 4.35
CA CYS A 155 -2.76 11.29 4.63
C CYS A 155 -3.08 12.05 5.92
N VAL A 156 -4.35 12.10 6.34
CA VAL A 156 -4.73 12.65 7.64
C VAL A 156 -4.33 11.70 8.78
N ASN A 157 -4.29 10.38 8.57
CA ASN A 157 -3.77 9.45 9.58
C ASN A 157 -2.24 9.27 9.54
N ILE A 158 -1.57 9.63 8.43
CA ILE A 158 -0.12 9.87 8.41
C ILE A 158 0.13 11.25 9.02
N HIS A 159 -0.20 11.39 10.30
CA HIS A 159 0.45 12.39 11.13
C HIS A 159 1.82 11.83 11.49
N LEU A 160 2.81 12.20 10.68
CA LEU A 160 4.21 12.26 11.13
C LEU A 160 4.33 13.33 12.21
#